data_AF-A0A6P0IIL9-F1
#
_entry.id   AF-A0A6P0IIL9-F1
#
_cell.length_a   1.000
_cell.length_b   1.000
_cell.length_c   1.000
_cell.angle_alpha   90.00
_cell.angle_beta   90.00
_cell.angle_gamma   90.00
#
_symmetry.space_group_name_H-M   'P 1'
#
loop_
_entity.id
_entity.type
_entity.pdbx_description
1 polymer ?
#
loop_
_entity_poly.entity_id
_entity_poly.type
_entity_poly.pdbx_seq_one_letter_code
_entity_poly.pdbx_strand_id
1 'polypeptide(L)'
;MSELNQPLTKNDFTNTCWQDIVNSSERKDCRTYGRAFWKKVQEAQESGNFREQAVFEILAVVTNAPINPECNEKLFADRFKNLTEEQLNFIAEIAPEISDHELKARVADILWVRRRDHPMAQLSITAYLESATTL
;
A
#
# COMPACT_ATOMS: atom_id res chain seq x y z
N MET A 1 -8.38 -10.15 -8.17
CA MET A 1 -7.40 -10.39 -7.10
C MET A 1 -7.38 -11.87 -6.83
N SER A 2 -6.21 -12.40 -6.50
CA SER A 2 -6.04 -13.82 -6.20
C SER A 2 -7.01 -14.26 -5.10
N GLU A 3 -7.82 -15.29 -5.34
CA GLU A 3 -8.69 -15.86 -4.31
C GLU A 3 -7.85 -16.69 -3.35
N LEU A 4 -7.70 -16.20 -2.11
CA LEU A 4 -6.99 -16.90 -1.05
C LEU A 4 -7.98 -17.63 -0.15
N ASN A 5 -7.62 -18.84 0.28
CA ASN A 5 -8.43 -19.64 1.21
C ASN A 5 -8.39 -19.10 2.65
N GLN A 6 -7.46 -18.20 2.96
CA GLN A 6 -7.29 -17.58 4.27
C GLN A 6 -6.86 -16.12 4.10
N PRO A 7 -7.29 -15.20 4.99
CA PRO A 7 -6.83 -13.82 4.97
C PRO A 7 -5.30 -13.70 5.00
N LEU A 8 -4.80 -12.61 4.42
CA LEU A 8 -3.40 -12.23 4.57
C LEU A 8 -3.14 -11.75 5.99
N THR A 9 -1.93 -12.02 6.45
CA THR A 9 -1.43 -11.63 7.77
C THR A 9 -0.23 -10.71 7.61
N LYS A 10 0.09 -9.93 8.64
CA LYS A 10 1.36 -9.18 8.70
C LYS A 10 2.59 -10.03 8.32
N ASN A 11 2.65 -11.31 8.69
CA ASN A 11 3.79 -12.17 8.35
C ASN A 11 3.94 -12.40 6.85
N ASP A 12 2.84 -12.46 6.11
CA ASP A 12 2.88 -12.57 4.65
C ASP A 12 3.53 -11.35 4.03
N PHE A 13 3.28 -10.16 4.59
CA PHE A 13 3.93 -8.92 4.18
C PHE A 13 5.41 -8.87 4.55
N THR A 14 5.77 -9.19 5.80
CA THR A 14 7.16 -9.12 6.28
C THR A 14 8.08 -10.12 5.57
N ASN A 15 7.51 -11.21 5.04
CA ASN A 15 8.26 -12.22 4.29
C ASN A 15 8.45 -11.86 2.80
N THR A 16 7.91 -10.74 2.33
CA THR A 16 8.14 -10.25 0.96
C THR A 16 9.38 -9.36 0.86
N CYS A 17 9.86 -9.15 -0.36
CA CYS A 17 10.93 -8.20 -0.67
C CYS A 17 10.44 -6.74 -0.86
N TRP A 18 9.31 -6.35 -0.26
CA TRP A 18 8.73 -5.01 -0.45
C TRP A 18 9.72 -3.88 -0.12
N GLN A 19 10.54 -4.06 0.92
CA GLN A 19 11.47 -3.04 1.39
C GLN A 19 12.62 -2.84 0.40
N ASP A 20 13.13 -3.92 -0.19
CA ASP A 20 14.17 -3.85 -1.21
C ASP A 20 13.70 -3.06 -2.44
N ILE A 21 12.46 -3.30 -2.87
CA ILE A 21 11.84 -2.61 -4.00
C ILE A 21 11.78 -1.11 -3.76
N VAL A 22 11.28 -0.71 -2.59
CA VAL A 22 11.18 0.70 -2.22
C VAL A 22 12.57 1.31 -2.10
N ASN A 23 13.52 0.63 -1.46
CA ASN A 23 14.90 1.08 -1.29
C ASN A 23 15.62 1.29 -2.62
N SER A 24 15.47 0.38 -3.58
CA SER A 24 16.10 0.44 -4.90
C SER A 24 15.36 1.32 -5.91
N SER A 25 14.19 1.85 -5.59
CA SER A 25 13.41 2.69 -6.50
C SER A 25 14.12 4.03 -6.74
N GLU A 26 14.25 4.42 -8.02
CA GLU A 26 14.89 5.68 -8.45
C GLU A 26 14.25 6.92 -7.84
N ARG A 27 12.94 6.87 -7.62
CA ARG A 27 12.14 7.93 -7.00
C ARG A 27 11.37 7.36 -5.82
N LYS A 28 11.34 8.10 -4.72
CA LYS A 28 10.59 7.74 -3.51
C LYS A 28 9.15 8.20 -3.59
N ASP A 29 8.42 7.70 -4.59
CA ASP A 29 7.02 8.04 -4.81
C ASP A 29 6.16 6.81 -5.11
N CYS A 30 4.87 6.89 -4.73
CA CYS A 30 3.92 5.79 -4.93
C CYS A 30 3.82 5.34 -6.39
N ARG A 31 3.98 6.25 -7.36
CA ARG A 31 3.87 5.88 -8.79
C ARG A 31 4.98 4.92 -9.20
N THR A 32 6.20 5.16 -8.72
CA THR A 32 7.36 4.32 -8.99
C THR A 32 7.21 2.97 -8.29
N TYR A 33 6.80 2.98 -7.01
CA TYR A 33 6.55 1.77 -6.24
C TYR A 33 5.48 0.89 -6.88
N GLY A 34 4.35 1.46 -7.29
CA GLY A 34 3.24 0.71 -7.87
C GLY A 34 3.60 -0.02 -9.15
N ARG A 35 4.47 0.55 -9.99
CA ARG A 35 5.00 -0.15 -11.18
C ARG A 35 5.86 -1.35 -10.78
N ALA A 36 6.73 -1.18 -9.80
CA ALA A 36 7.60 -2.24 -9.32
C ALA A 36 6.81 -3.37 -8.62
N PHE A 37 5.79 -3.02 -7.81
CA PHE A 37 4.89 -3.99 -7.21
C PHE A 37 4.08 -4.76 -8.25
N TRP A 38 3.58 -4.10 -9.30
CA TRP A 38 2.92 -4.80 -10.41
C TRP A 38 3.83 -5.81 -11.11
N LYS A 39 5.12 -5.49 -11.27
CA LYS A 39 6.09 -6.45 -11.80
C LYS A 39 6.20 -7.68 -10.89
N LYS A 40 6.24 -7.48 -9.57
CA LYS A 40 6.27 -8.58 -8.60
C LYS A 40 5.02 -9.43 -8.57
N VAL A 41 3.84 -8.85 -8.86
CA VAL A 41 2.61 -9.64 -9.07
C VAL A 41 2.82 -10.66 -10.18
N GLN A 42 3.41 -10.25 -11.30
CA GLN A 42 3.67 -11.16 -12.44
C GLN A 42 4.69 -12.25 -12.07
N GLU A 43 5.80 -11.87 -11.43
CA GLU A 43 6.83 -12.82 -10.99
C GLU A 43 6.26 -13.87 -10.01
N ALA A 44 5.46 -13.45 -9.02
CA ALA A 44 4.84 -14.34 -8.05
C ALA A 44 3.77 -15.25 -8.68
N GLN A 45 3.04 -14.75 -9.67
CA GLN A 45 2.09 -15.54 -10.45
C GLN A 45 2.80 -16.64 -11.25
N GLU A 46 3.92 -16.31 -11.90
CA GLU A 46 4.74 -17.26 -12.66
C GLU A 46 5.36 -18.34 -11.76
N SER A 47 5.74 -18.00 -10.53
CA SER A 47 6.28 -18.95 -9.56
C SER A 47 5.21 -19.71 -8.76
N GLY A 48 3.92 -19.45 -8.98
CA GLY A 48 2.82 -20.04 -8.23
C GLY A 48 2.74 -19.63 -6.75
N ASN A 49 3.39 -18.53 -6.37
CA ASN A 49 3.36 -18.00 -5.01
C ASN A 49 2.16 -17.06 -4.81
N PHE A 50 0.96 -17.64 -4.68
CA PHE A 50 -0.29 -16.88 -4.63
C PHE A 50 -0.41 -15.94 -3.42
N ARG A 51 0.24 -16.24 -2.29
CA ARG A 51 0.22 -15.34 -1.11
C ARG A 51 1.06 -14.10 -1.37
N GLU A 52 2.26 -14.27 -1.89
CA GLU A 52 3.11 -13.14 -2.28
C GLU A 52 2.47 -12.32 -3.41
N GLN A 53 1.85 -12.99 -4.38
CA GLN A 53 1.07 -12.34 -5.43
C GLN A 53 -0.01 -11.44 -4.83
N ALA A 54 -0.80 -11.95 -3.88
CA ALA A 54 -1.87 -11.19 -3.24
C ALA A 54 -1.35 -9.99 -2.43
N VAL A 55 -0.22 -10.14 -1.71
CA VAL A 55 0.44 -9.02 -1.01
C VAL A 55 0.82 -7.94 -2.02
N PHE A 56 1.50 -8.30 -3.11
CA PHE A 56 1.92 -7.32 -4.11
C PHE A 56 0.76 -6.73 -4.91
N GLU A 57 -0.34 -7.46 -5.12
CA GLU A 57 -1.56 -6.93 -5.74
C GLU A 57 -2.14 -5.80 -4.88
N ILE A 58 -2.22 -5.99 -3.56
CA ILE A 58 -2.70 -4.95 -2.64
C ILE A 58 -1.75 -3.75 -2.66
N LEU A 59 -0.44 -3.98 -2.53
CA LEU A 59 0.56 -2.91 -2.56
C LEU A 59 0.52 -2.12 -3.88
N ALA A 60 0.34 -2.81 -5.01
CA ALA A 60 0.21 -2.19 -6.32
C ALA A 60 -1.08 -1.35 -6.42
N VAL A 61 -2.19 -1.83 -5.85
CA VAL A 61 -3.46 -1.09 -5.85
C VAL A 61 -3.39 0.17 -5.01
N VAL A 62 -2.88 0.10 -3.77
CA VAL A 62 -2.81 1.25 -2.85
C VAL A 62 -1.89 2.37 -3.38
N THR A 63 -0.90 2.01 -4.20
CA THR A 63 0.05 2.95 -4.81
C THR A 63 -0.39 3.48 -6.17
N ASN A 64 -1.43 2.91 -6.80
CA ASN A 64 -1.85 3.25 -8.16
C ASN A 64 -2.59 4.61 -8.31
N ALA A 65 -2.79 5.36 -7.22
CA ALA A 65 -3.43 6.68 -7.28
C ALA A 65 -2.40 7.82 -7.22
N PRO A 66 -2.37 8.76 -8.18
CA PRO A 66 -1.68 10.01 -7.97
C PRO A 66 -2.41 10.85 -6.91
N ILE A 67 -1.67 11.54 -6.05
CA ILE A 67 -2.23 12.62 -5.24
C ILE A 67 -2.52 13.76 -6.20
N ASN A 68 -3.80 14.01 -6.47
CA ASN A 68 -4.23 15.12 -7.31
C ASN A 68 -4.81 16.21 -6.39
N PRO A 69 -4.23 17.43 -6.36
CA PRO A 69 -4.75 18.55 -5.57
C PRO A 69 -6.21 18.92 -5.92
N GLU A 70 -6.66 18.60 -7.13
CA GLU A 70 -8.03 18.80 -7.59
C GLU A 70 -8.96 17.63 -7.23
N CYS A 71 -8.42 16.49 -6.78
CA CYS A 71 -9.23 15.40 -6.24
C CYS A 71 -9.69 15.76 -4.83
N ASN A 72 -10.99 15.95 -4.68
CA ASN A 72 -11.59 15.97 -3.36
C ASN A 72 -11.51 14.57 -2.69
N GLU A 73 -11.67 14.56 -1.38
CA GLU A 73 -11.57 13.36 -0.56
C GLU A 73 -12.45 12.20 -1.06
N LYS A 74 -13.67 12.50 -1.56
CA LYS A 74 -14.60 11.51 -2.09
C LYS A 74 -14.02 10.81 -3.33
N LEU A 75 -13.41 11.56 -4.26
CA LEU A 75 -12.78 10.99 -5.45
C LEU A 75 -11.60 10.09 -5.09
N PHE A 76 -10.85 10.43 -4.04
CA PHE A 76 -9.77 9.58 -3.55
C PHE A 76 -10.31 8.29 -2.91
N ALA A 77 -11.31 8.39 -2.02
CA ALA A 77 -11.95 7.23 -1.41
C ALA A 77 -12.60 6.29 -2.45
N ASP A 78 -13.23 6.85 -3.49
CA ASP A 78 -13.87 6.10 -4.57
C ASP A 78 -12.90 5.23 -5.37
N ARG A 79 -11.61 5.61 -5.45
CA ARG A 79 -10.58 4.77 -6.10
C ARG A 79 -10.32 3.49 -5.33
N PHE A 80 -10.46 3.54 -4.01
CA PHE A 80 -10.18 2.42 -3.14
C PHE A 80 -11.44 1.71 -2.67
N LYS A 81 -12.64 2.13 -3.10
CA LYS A 81 -13.93 1.57 -2.65
C LYS A 81 -14.06 0.05 -2.79
N ASN A 82 -13.32 -0.54 -3.73
CA ASN A 82 -13.33 -1.97 -3.99
C ASN A 82 -12.44 -2.78 -3.03
N LEU A 83 -11.62 -2.13 -2.18
CA LEU A 83 -10.91 -2.83 -1.12
C LEU A 83 -11.92 -3.39 -0.11
N THR A 84 -11.81 -4.69 0.15
CA THR A 84 -12.65 -5.42 1.10
C THR A 84 -12.25 -5.12 2.55
N GLU A 85 -13.12 -5.43 3.52
CA GLU A 85 -12.77 -5.24 4.94
C GLU A 85 -11.57 -6.10 5.37
N GLU A 86 -11.41 -7.29 4.80
CA GLU A 86 -10.24 -8.15 5.06
C GLU A 86 -8.94 -7.49 4.56
N GLN A 87 -8.98 -6.88 3.37
CA GLN A 87 -7.84 -6.15 2.83
C GLN A 87 -7.55 -4.89 3.63
N LEU A 88 -8.58 -4.18 4.07
CA LEU A 88 -8.45 -3.02 4.94
C LEU A 88 -7.87 -3.41 6.32
N ASN A 89 -8.20 -4.58 6.86
CA ASN A 89 -7.58 -5.11 8.09
C ASN A 89 -6.10 -5.43 7.86
N PHE A 90 -5.78 -6.14 6.78
CA PHE A 90 -4.41 -6.45 6.42
C PHE A 90 -3.56 -5.18 6.26
N ILE A 91 -4.05 -4.16 5.53
CA ILE A 91 -3.27 -2.92 5.37
C ILE A 91 -3.14 -2.13 6.69
N ALA A 92 -4.11 -2.25 7.62
CA ALA A 92 -3.99 -1.66 8.95
C ALA A 92 -2.91 -2.35 9.80
N GLU A 93 -2.76 -3.67 9.68
CA GLU A 93 -1.69 -4.41 10.36
C GLU A 93 -0.29 -4.05 9.86
N ILE A 94 -0.12 -3.80 8.56
CA ILE A 94 1.19 -3.51 7.97
C ILE A 94 1.57 -2.03 8.03
N ALA A 95 0.61 -1.10 8.16
CA ALA A 95 0.88 0.34 8.14
C ALA A 95 1.99 0.77 9.12
N PRO A 96 2.04 0.28 10.38
CA PRO A 96 3.12 0.60 11.32
C PRO A 96 4.48 -0.01 10.96
N GLU A 97 4.49 -1.10 10.20
CA GLU A 97 5.69 -1.87 9.84
C GLU A 97 6.44 -1.30 8.64
N ILE A 98 5.75 -0.52 7.81
CA ILE A 98 6.36 0.11 6.64
C ILE A 98 7.40 1.13 7.14
N SER A 99 8.65 0.97 6.74
CA SER A 99 9.74 1.90 7.08
C SER A 99 9.80 3.12 6.15
N ASP A 100 9.37 2.98 4.89
CA ASP A 100 9.32 4.07 3.93
C ASP A 100 8.15 5.03 4.20
N HIS A 101 8.46 6.31 4.37
CA HIS A 101 7.48 7.30 4.79
C HIS A 101 6.40 7.58 3.73
N GLU A 102 6.75 7.56 2.44
CA GLU A 102 5.78 7.76 1.36
C GLU A 102 4.76 6.61 1.31
N LEU A 103 5.24 5.36 1.31
CA LEU A 103 4.36 4.19 1.28
C LEU A 103 3.52 4.10 2.57
N LYS A 104 4.12 4.39 3.73
CA LYS A 104 3.42 4.44 5.02
C LYS A 104 2.29 5.45 4.99
N ALA A 105 2.59 6.67 4.53
CA ALA A 105 1.61 7.74 4.45
C ALA A 105 0.42 7.30 3.58
N ARG A 106 0.71 6.74 2.40
CA ARG A 106 -0.32 6.26 1.49
C ARG A 106 -1.24 5.21 2.10
N VAL A 107 -0.66 4.19 2.72
CA VAL A 107 -1.43 3.08 3.29
C VAL A 107 -2.31 3.58 4.44
N ALA A 108 -1.76 4.44 5.31
CA ALA A 108 -2.49 5.01 6.44
C ALA A 108 -3.61 5.98 5.98
N ASP A 109 -3.37 6.76 4.92
CA ASP A 109 -4.37 7.69 4.36
C ASP A 109 -5.61 6.96 3.81
N ILE A 110 -5.41 5.79 3.18
CA ILE A 110 -6.51 4.94 2.70
C ILE A 110 -7.41 4.50 3.85
N LEU A 111 -6.82 4.14 5.00
CA LEU A 111 -7.58 3.75 6.19
C LEU A 111 -8.37 4.92 6.77
N TRP A 112 -7.79 6.12 6.77
CA TRP A 112 -8.52 7.33 7.15
C TRP A 112 -9.74 7.56 6.24
N VAL A 113 -9.57 7.57 4.92
CA VAL A 113 -10.68 7.90 4.00
C VAL A 113 -11.73 6.79 3.93
N ARG A 114 -11.36 5.53 4.14
CA ARG A 114 -12.29 4.39 4.10
C ARG A 114 -13.00 4.13 5.43
N ARG A 115 -12.34 4.37 6.57
CA ARG A 115 -12.85 3.97 7.91
C ARG A 115 -12.95 5.12 8.91
N ARG A 116 -12.45 6.31 8.60
CA ARG A 116 -12.26 7.42 9.56
C ARG A 116 -11.40 7.01 10.77
N ASP A 117 -10.41 6.16 10.52
CA ASP A 117 -9.45 5.72 11.53
C ASP A 117 -8.51 6.90 11.89
N HIS A 118 -8.80 7.57 13.01
CA HIS A 118 -8.07 8.75 13.46
C HIS A 118 -6.58 8.48 13.75
N PRO A 119 -6.19 7.39 14.44
CA PRO A 119 -4.79 6.98 14.54
C PRO A 119 -4.09 6.90 13.18
N MET A 120 -4.75 6.34 12.16
CA MET A 120 -4.16 6.24 10.82
C MET A 120 -4.06 7.59 10.13
N ALA A 121 -4.98 8.52 10.38
CA ALA A 121 -4.83 9.90 9.91
C ALA A 121 -3.58 10.58 10.50
N GLN A 122 -3.33 10.41 11.81
CA GLN A 122 -2.14 10.95 12.47
C GLN A 122 -0.84 10.33 11.92
N LEU A 123 -0.85 9.01 11.71
CA LEU A 123 0.26 8.30 11.10
C LEU A 123 0.54 8.80 9.67
N SER A 124 -0.51 8.96 8.87
CA SER A 124 -0.44 9.47 7.50
C SER A 124 0.17 10.87 7.44
N ILE A 125 -0.34 11.81 8.25
CA ILE A 125 0.15 13.19 8.29
C ILE A 125 1.63 13.21 8.66
N THR A 126 2.02 12.50 9.72
CA THR A 126 3.42 12.46 10.18
C THR A 126 4.31 11.88 9.09
N ALA A 127 3.88 10.79 8.44
CA ALA A 127 4.64 10.15 7.39
C ALA A 127 4.75 11.01 6.11
N TYR A 128 3.73 11.77 5.71
CA TYR A 128 3.84 12.70 4.58
C TYR A 128 4.84 13.83 4.86
N LEU A 129 4.87 14.35 6.10
CA LEU A 129 5.85 15.37 6.49
C LEU A 129 7.27 14.84 6.39
N GLU A 130 7.53 13.63 6.88
CA GLU A 130 8.84 12.97 6.77
C GLU A 130 9.20 12.67 5.30
N SER A 131 8.26 12.13 4.52
CA SER A 131 8.44 11.87 3.07
C SER A 131 8.91 13.13 2.34
N ALA A 132 8.27 14.27 2.60
CA ALA A 132 8.57 15.55 1.97
C ALA A 132 9.99 16.08 2.26
N THR A 133 10.67 15.60 3.30
CA THR A 133 12.07 15.96 3.58
C THR A 133 13.09 15.22 2.70
N THR A 134 12.64 14.18 1.98
CA THR A 134 13.49 13.24 1.22
C THR A 134 13.16 13.17 -0.27
N LEU A 135 12.25 14.04 -0.75
CA LEU A 135 11.84 14.13 -2.15
C LEU A 135 12.87 14.85 -3.05
#